data_AF-A0A972WZ22-F1
#
_entry.id   AF-A0A972WZ22-F1
#
_cell.length_a   1.000
_cell.length_b   1.000
_cell.length_c   1.000
_cell.angle_alpha   90.00
_cell.angle_beta   90.00
_cell.angle_gamma   90.00
#
_symmetry.space_group_name_H-M   'P 1'
#
loop_
_entity.id
_entity.type
_entity.pdbx_description
1 polymer ?
#
loop_
_entity_poly.entity_id
_entity_poly.type
_entity_poly.pdbx_seq_one_letter_code
_entity_poly.pdbx_strand_id
1 'polypeptide(L)'
;MENNFSASKEFIEQNKLVQTGPKKKGGPYSSVDKHARRDEVYKLHFDYGYSARRIADIIKINRKTIDNDISFLYSKVLEKWGYPDPESWLLSNMENLEIQKTRVREELDKAENIQTRISLERLLLEIESKRTDIEFKLCNSIERTHRKSVHMANTWLKKEKRETRYMSFWDTVRVSPKAHDKIKTIIKREKPFQREKI
;
A
#
# COMPACT_ATOMS: atom_id res chain seq x y z
N MET A 1 29.54 1.51 4.28
CA MET A 1 29.60 0.58 5.43
C MET A 1 28.41 -0.36 5.31
N GLU A 2 28.60 -1.67 5.42
CA GLU A 2 27.49 -2.63 5.40
C GLU A 2 26.65 -2.46 6.69
N ASN A 3 25.48 -1.82 6.59
CA ASN A 3 24.47 -1.88 7.65
C ASN A 3 23.88 -3.30 7.68
N ASN A 4 24.60 -4.22 8.33
CA ASN A 4 24.15 -5.57 8.62
C ASN A 4 23.15 -5.52 9.78
N PHE A 5 21.90 -5.18 9.46
CA PHE A 5 20.77 -5.50 10.35
C PHE A 5 20.65 -7.02 10.42
N SER A 6 21.18 -7.57 11.51
CA SER A 6 21.16 -8.99 11.88
C SER A 6 19.77 -9.37 12.38
N ALA A 7 19.39 -10.64 12.18
CA ALA A 7 18.27 -11.22 12.92
C ALA A 7 18.44 -11.01 14.43
N SER A 8 17.34 -11.01 15.17
CA SER A 8 17.37 -10.83 16.62
C SER A 8 18.35 -11.83 17.28
N LYS A 9 19.14 -11.37 18.27
CA LYS A 9 20.11 -12.24 18.96
C LYS A 9 19.43 -13.48 19.56
N GLU A 10 18.22 -13.29 20.08
CA GLU A 10 17.35 -14.34 20.60
C GLU A 10 17.01 -15.39 19.54
N PHE A 11 16.60 -14.98 18.33
CA PHE A 11 16.32 -15.92 17.24
C PHE A 11 17.58 -16.65 16.72
N ILE A 12 18.73 -15.98 16.73
CA ILE A 12 20.02 -16.59 16.38
C ILE A 12 20.43 -17.61 17.44
N GLU A 13 20.26 -17.32 18.73
CA GLU A 13 20.55 -18.27 19.81
C GLU A 13 19.59 -19.46 19.82
N GLN A 14 18.30 -19.22 19.61
CA GLN A 14 17.30 -20.29 19.50
C GLN A 14 17.60 -21.20 18.29
N ASN A 15 18.03 -20.63 17.16
CA ASN A 15 18.51 -21.41 16.02
C ASN A 15 19.87 -22.07 16.26
N LYS A 16 20.78 -21.49 17.05
CA LYS A 16 22.06 -22.13 17.42
C LYS A 16 21.84 -23.37 18.28
N LEU A 17 20.89 -23.34 19.22
CA LEU A 17 20.48 -24.51 20.00
C LEU A 17 19.83 -25.59 19.12
N VAL A 18 19.12 -25.20 18.06
CA VAL A 18 18.63 -26.12 17.03
C VAL A 18 19.77 -26.61 16.11
N GLN A 19 20.84 -25.83 15.93
CA GLN A 19 22.04 -26.19 15.15
C GLN A 19 23.04 -27.09 15.89
N THR A 20 22.97 -27.16 17.23
CA THR A 20 23.65 -28.22 18.00
C THR A 20 22.90 -29.57 17.95
N GLY A 21 21.64 -29.55 17.52
CA GLY A 21 20.95 -30.73 16.96
C GLY A 21 21.22 -30.87 15.46
N PRO A 22 20.95 -32.03 14.84
CA PRO A 22 21.23 -32.24 13.44
C PRO A 22 20.54 -31.16 12.60
N LYS A 23 21.32 -30.41 11.80
CA LYS A 23 20.83 -29.50 10.76
C LYS A 23 19.68 -30.21 10.03
N LYS A 24 18.43 -29.78 10.22
CA LYS A 24 17.27 -30.43 9.58
C LYS A 24 17.41 -30.35 8.05
N LYS A 25 18.01 -31.37 7.44
CA LYS A 25 18.10 -31.59 5.99
C LYS A 25 16.78 -32.15 5.46
N GLY A 26 15.68 -31.48 5.77
CA GLY A 26 14.32 -31.93 5.47
C GLY A 26 13.59 -32.53 6.67
N GLY A 27 12.27 -32.26 6.72
CA GLY A 27 11.34 -32.64 7.79
C GLY A 27 10.39 -31.48 8.13
N PRO A 28 9.15 -31.75 8.59
CA PRO A 28 8.22 -30.69 8.99
C PRO A 28 8.76 -29.87 10.18
N TYR A 29 8.63 -28.54 10.10
CA TYR A 29 8.86 -27.67 11.25
C TYR A 29 7.78 -27.88 12.31
N SER A 30 8.15 -27.80 13.60
CA SER A 30 7.16 -27.80 14.69
C SER A 30 6.29 -26.54 14.61
N SER A 31 5.13 -26.55 15.28
CA SER A 31 4.24 -25.38 15.29
C SER A 31 4.94 -24.15 15.88
N VAL A 32 5.72 -24.35 16.95
CA VAL A 32 6.49 -23.30 17.64
C VAL A 32 7.57 -22.72 16.72
N ASP A 33 8.34 -23.58 16.06
CA ASP A 33 9.40 -23.15 15.13
C ASP A 33 8.83 -22.36 13.93
N LYS A 34 7.63 -22.76 13.46
CA LYS A 34 6.94 -22.02 12.39
C LYS A 34 6.52 -20.64 12.85
N HIS A 35 6.04 -20.51 14.08
CA HIS A 35 5.60 -19.22 14.62
C HIS A 35 6.80 -18.26 14.79
N ALA A 36 7.84 -18.67 15.50
CA ALA A 36 9.04 -17.87 15.71
C ALA A 36 9.70 -17.45 14.38
N ARG A 37 9.74 -18.36 13.40
CA ARG A 37 10.23 -18.03 12.05
C ARG A 37 9.36 -16.99 11.35
N ARG A 38 8.04 -17.11 11.45
CA ARG A 38 7.11 -16.16 10.83
C ARG A 38 7.19 -14.78 11.46
N ASP A 39 7.43 -14.68 12.77
CA ASP A 39 7.61 -13.41 13.44
C ASP A 39 8.89 -12.70 12.95
N GLU A 40 9.98 -13.44 12.81
CA GLU A 40 11.23 -12.89 12.26
C GLU A 40 11.07 -12.53 10.77
N VAL A 41 10.39 -13.38 9.98
CA VAL A 41 10.05 -13.07 8.58
C VAL A 41 9.16 -11.84 8.50
N TYR A 42 8.19 -11.67 9.40
CA TYR A 42 7.32 -10.51 9.45
C TYR A 42 8.15 -9.24 9.63
N LYS A 43 9.00 -9.23 10.65
CA LYS A 43 9.89 -8.11 10.95
C LYS A 43 10.81 -7.79 9.77
N LEU A 44 11.49 -8.79 9.20
CA LEU A 44 12.41 -8.59 8.08
C LEU A 44 11.70 -8.16 6.79
N HIS A 45 10.50 -8.67 6.51
CA HIS A 45 9.78 -8.37 5.28
C HIS A 45 8.96 -7.09 5.35
N PHE A 46 8.12 -6.94 6.38
CA PHE A 46 7.21 -5.81 6.51
C PHE A 46 7.88 -4.60 7.16
N ASP A 47 8.64 -4.78 8.25
CA ASP A 47 9.28 -3.63 8.89
C ASP A 47 10.52 -3.18 8.12
N TYR A 48 11.39 -4.12 7.76
CA TYR A 48 12.66 -3.80 7.08
C TYR A 48 12.60 -3.85 5.55
N GLY A 49 11.53 -4.36 4.95
CA GLY A 49 11.37 -4.33 3.49
C GLY A 49 12.27 -5.30 2.72
N TYR A 50 12.85 -6.32 3.37
CA TYR A 50 13.73 -7.25 2.69
C TYR A 50 12.97 -8.23 1.79
N SER A 51 13.58 -8.54 0.64
CA SER A 51 13.06 -9.57 -0.26
C SER A 51 13.21 -10.97 0.36
N ALA A 52 12.36 -11.91 -0.04
CA ALA A 52 12.46 -13.30 0.41
C ALA A 52 13.84 -13.92 0.19
N ARG A 53 14.54 -13.54 -0.89
CA ARG A 53 15.92 -13.94 -1.15
C ARG A 53 16.86 -13.43 -0.06
N ARG A 54 16.83 -12.12 0.25
CA ARG A 54 17.69 -11.53 1.27
C ARG A 54 17.38 -12.09 2.66
N ILE A 55 16.10 -12.30 2.96
CA ILE A 55 15.67 -12.93 4.22
C ILE A 55 16.25 -14.34 4.33
N ALA A 56 16.07 -15.17 3.30
CA ALA A 56 16.64 -16.52 3.24
C ALA A 56 18.14 -16.54 3.53
N ASP A 57 18.89 -15.57 3.01
CA ASP A 57 20.32 -15.42 3.26
C ASP A 57 20.65 -15.01 4.71
N ILE A 58 19.82 -14.15 5.33
CA ILE A 58 20.00 -13.67 6.71
C ILE A 58 19.73 -14.79 7.71
N ILE A 59 18.55 -15.42 7.63
CA ILE A 59 18.12 -16.45 8.60
C ILE A 59 18.53 -17.87 8.23
N LYS A 60 19.22 -18.05 7.09
CA LYS A 60 19.73 -19.34 6.59
C LYS A 60 18.63 -20.41 6.42
N ILE A 61 17.49 -19.99 5.88
CA ILE A 61 16.34 -20.86 5.59
C ILE A 61 16.06 -20.85 4.09
N ASN A 62 15.53 -21.96 3.56
CA ASN A 62 15.19 -22.07 2.14
C ASN A 62 14.23 -20.95 1.71
N ARG A 63 14.56 -20.23 0.63
CA ARG A 63 13.74 -19.17 0.04
C ARG A 63 12.27 -19.58 -0.15
N LYS A 64 11.99 -20.80 -0.63
CA LYS A 64 10.61 -21.27 -0.84
C LYS A 64 9.82 -21.33 0.46
N THR A 65 10.47 -21.67 1.57
CA THR A 65 9.85 -21.62 2.90
C THR A 65 9.52 -20.17 3.28
N ILE A 66 10.42 -19.23 3.01
CA ILE A 66 10.21 -17.80 3.27
C ILE A 66 9.08 -17.25 2.39
N ASP A 67 9.06 -17.57 1.09
CA ASP A 67 7.99 -17.19 0.17
C ASP A 67 6.63 -17.72 0.66
N ASN A 68 6.58 -18.95 1.15
CA ASN A 68 5.36 -19.54 1.74
C ASN A 68 4.94 -18.81 3.03
N ASP A 69 5.89 -18.45 3.89
CA ASP A 69 5.58 -17.72 5.13
C ASP A 69 5.11 -16.30 4.85
N ILE A 70 5.75 -15.59 3.91
CA ILE A 70 5.27 -14.29 3.42
C ILE A 70 3.84 -14.41 2.89
N SER A 71 3.57 -15.41 2.05
CA SER A 71 2.23 -15.66 1.52
C SER A 71 1.20 -15.92 2.62
N PHE A 72 1.58 -16.69 3.65
CA PHE A 72 0.74 -16.93 4.83
C PHE A 72 0.50 -15.64 5.64
N LEU A 73 1.52 -14.80 5.81
CA LEU A 73 1.38 -13.54 6.53
C LEU A 73 0.45 -12.58 5.79
N TYR A 74 0.59 -12.47 4.46
CA TYR A 74 -0.37 -11.72 3.64
C TYR A 74 -1.79 -12.26 3.75
N SER A 75 -1.99 -13.59 3.76
CA SER A 75 -3.34 -14.14 3.93
C SER A 75 -3.95 -13.82 5.30
N LYS A 76 -3.14 -13.77 6.37
CA LYS A 76 -3.58 -13.33 7.71
C LYS A 76 -3.91 -11.86 7.78
N VAL A 77 -3.15 -11.01 7.08
CA VAL A 77 -3.51 -9.60 6.92
C VAL A 77 -4.85 -9.52 6.19
N LEU A 78 -5.05 -10.23 5.09
CA LEU A 78 -6.31 -10.18 4.34
C LEU A 78 -7.51 -10.71 5.15
N GLU A 79 -7.33 -11.78 5.93
CA GLU A 79 -8.38 -12.37 6.78
C GLU A 79 -8.88 -11.37 7.84
N LYS A 80 -7.97 -10.58 8.45
CA LYS A 80 -8.33 -9.57 9.45
C LYS A 80 -9.21 -8.45 8.87
N TRP A 81 -9.09 -8.16 7.58
CA TRP A 81 -9.76 -7.01 6.96
C TRP A 81 -11.10 -7.40 6.30
N GLY A 82 -11.48 -8.68 6.31
CA GLY A 82 -12.79 -9.19 5.87
C GLY A 82 -13.04 -9.09 4.36
N TYR A 83 -12.36 -8.18 3.66
CA TYR A 83 -12.25 -8.05 2.23
C TYR A 83 -10.90 -7.35 1.93
N PRO A 84 -10.15 -7.72 0.87
CA PRO A 84 -9.06 -6.89 0.41
C PRO A 84 -9.65 -5.58 -0.07
N ASP A 85 -9.61 -4.54 0.76
CA ASP A 85 -9.80 -3.17 0.27
C ASP A 85 -8.55 -2.80 -0.53
N PRO A 86 -8.66 -2.69 -1.87
CA PRO A 86 -7.51 -2.35 -2.69
C PRO A 86 -6.94 -0.97 -2.35
N GLU A 87 -7.77 -0.06 -1.82
CA GLU A 87 -7.33 1.26 -1.38
C GLU A 87 -6.42 1.13 -0.15
N SER A 88 -6.83 0.37 0.86
CA SER A 88 -5.98 0.04 2.03
C SER A 88 -4.64 -0.59 1.62
N TRP A 89 -4.63 -1.52 0.66
CA TRP A 89 -3.38 -2.11 0.15
C TRP A 89 -2.48 -1.08 -0.55
N LEU A 90 -3.08 -0.18 -1.35
CA LEU A 90 -2.33 0.90 -2.00
C LEU A 90 -1.77 1.90 -0.98
N LEU A 91 -2.54 2.23 0.07
CA LEU A 91 -2.10 3.08 1.18
C LEU A 91 -0.91 2.46 1.92
N SER A 92 -0.95 1.17 2.28
CA SER A 92 0.20 0.50 2.89
C SER A 92 1.44 0.49 2.00
N ASN A 93 1.27 0.39 0.67
CA ASN A 93 2.41 0.51 -0.25
C ASN A 93 2.98 1.93 -0.27
N MET A 94 2.15 2.97 -0.18
CA MET A 94 2.61 4.35 -0.07
C MET A 94 3.40 4.57 1.23
N GLU A 95 2.91 4.05 2.36
CA GLU A 95 3.63 4.09 3.65
C GLU A 95 5.00 3.41 3.55
N ASN A 96 5.06 2.22 2.93
CA ASN A 96 6.31 1.51 2.71
C ASN A 96 7.31 2.29 1.83
N LEU A 97 6.83 3.02 0.82
CA LEU A 97 7.67 3.89 0.00
C LEU A 97 8.20 5.09 0.80
N GLU A 98 7.41 5.68 1.70
CA GLU A 98 7.87 6.76 2.58
C GLU A 98 8.92 6.29 3.60
N ILE A 99 8.76 5.08 4.14
CA ILE A 99 9.78 4.46 5.00
C ILE A 99 11.09 4.26 4.21
N GLN A 100 11.01 3.73 2.98
CA GLN A 100 12.18 3.54 2.12
C GLN A 100 12.87 4.87 1.80
N LYS A 101 12.10 5.89 1.44
CA LYS A 101 12.60 7.24 1.18
C LYS A 101 13.34 7.82 2.37
N THR A 102 12.80 7.66 3.59
CA THR A 102 13.45 8.11 4.82
C THR A 102 14.81 7.46 4.99
N ARG A 103 14.91 6.13 4.80
CA ARG A 103 16.20 5.42 4.87
C ARG A 103 17.20 5.86 3.81
N VAL A 104 16.74 6.08 2.57
CA VAL A 104 17.61 6.55 1.49
C VAL A 104 18.14 7.96 1.79
N ARG A 105 17.31 8.84 2.39
CA ARG A 105 17.76 10.17 2.84
C ARG A 105 18.81 10.08 3.94
N GLU A 106 18.59 9.24 4.94
CA GLU A 106 19.57 9.03 6.02
C GLU A 106 20.92 8.53 5.49
N GLU A 107 20.92 7.64 4.50
CA GLU A 107 22.15 7.17 3.88
C GLU A 107 22.78 8.21 2.94
N LEU A 108 21.96 9.06 2.30
CA LEU A 108 22.43 10.16 1.47
C LEU A 108 23.17 11.22 2.31
N ASP A 109 22.66 11.54 3.50
CA ASP A 109 23.30 12.49 4.42
C ASP A 109 24.69 12.00 4.90
N LYS A 110 24.90 10.69 4.94
CA LYS A 110 26.18 10.04 5.31
C LYS A 110 27.12 9.82 4.12
N ALA A 111 26.67 10.06 2.89
CA ALA A 111 27.42 9.71 1.69
C ALA A 111 28.49 10.77 1.36
N GLU A 112 29.75 10.43 1.58
CA GLU A 112 30.90 11.30 1.28
C GLU A 112 31.29 11.27 -0.21
N ASN A 113 31.07 10.13 -0.88
CA ASN A 113 31.43 9.95 -2.28
C ASN A 113 30.32 10.46 -3.22
N ILE A 114 30.68 11.28 -4.19
CA ILE A 114 29.75 11.86 -5.17
C ILE A 114 29.00 10.80 -6.00
N GLN A 115 29.65 9.70 -6.37
CA GLN A 115 29.03 8.62 -7.13
C GLN A 115 27.95 7.91 -6.29
N THR A 116 28.22 7.71 -5.00
CA THR A 116 27.25 7.16 -4.05
C THR A 116 26.08 8.12 -3.87
N ARG A 117 26.35 9.42 -3.71
CA ARG A 117 25.30 10.46 -3.62
C ARG A 117 24.39 10.45 -4.85
N ILE A 118 24.95 10.49 -6.06
CA ILE A 118 24.18 10.46 -7.31
C ILE A 118 23.32 9.18 -7.39
N SER A 119 23.87 8.04 -6.96
CA SER A 119 23.13 6.77 -6.99
C SER A 119 21.95 6.77 -6.00
N LEU A 120 22.14 7.33 -4.80
CA LEU A 120 21.09 7.48 -3.80
C LEU A 120 20.03 8.51 -4.22
N GLU A 121 20.43 9.63 -4.83
CA GLU A 121 19.51 10.63 -5.37
C GLU A 121 18.64 10.05 -6.50
N ARG A 122 19.21 9.23 -7.39
CA ARG A 122 18.43 8.49 -8.40
C ARG A 122 17.42 7.54 -7.78
N LEU A 123 17.82 6.80 -6.74
CA LEU A 123 16.90 5.90 -6.03
C LEU A 123 15.75 6.68 -5.38
N LEU A 124 16.03 7.86 -4.82
CA LEU A 124 15.02 8.78 -4.29
C LEU A 124 14.02 9.20 -5.37
N LEU A 125 14.51 9.60 -6.55
CA LEU A 125 13.66 9.95 -7.69
C LEU A 125 12.79 8.78 -8.17
N GLU A 126 13.31 7.56 -8.17
CA GLU A 126 12.54 6.37 -8.52
C GLU A 126 11.41 6.08 -7.51
N ILE A 127 11.68 6.27 -6.21
CA ILE A 127 10.66 6.10 -5.16
C ILE A 127 9.54 7.12 -5.34
N GLU A 128 9.87 8.40 -5.55
CA GLU A 128 8.89 9.47 -5.78
C GLU A 128 8.07 9.25 -7.06
N SER A 129 8.72 8.80 -8.14
CA SER A 129 8.02 8.43 -9.39
C SER A 129 7.00 7.32 -9.16
N LYS A 130 7.40 6.25 -8.45
CA LYS A 130 6.48 5.14 -8.12
C LYS A 130 5.33 5.57 -7.24
N ARG A 131 5.58 6.44 -6.26
CA ARG A 131 4.53 7.01 -5.40
C ARG A 131 3.52 7.79 -6.24
N THR A 132 4.01 8.67 -7.11
CA THR A 132 3.18 9.47 -8.02
C THR A 132 2.31 8.58 -8.91
N ASP A 133 2.88 7.50 -9.48
CA ASP A 133 2.12 6.54 -10.29
C ASP A 133 1.00 5.84 -9.50
N ILE A 134 1.24 5.51 -8.22
CA ILE A 134 0.23 4.92 -7.33
C ILE A 134 -0.89 5.92 -7.06
N GLU A 135 -0.55 7.18 -6.75
CA GLU A 135 -1.51 8.25 -6.51
C GLU A 135 -2.39 8.49 -7.76
N PHE A 136 -1.81 8.53 -8.96
CA PHE A 136 -2.58 8.63 -10.20
C PHE A 136 -3.55 7.46 -10.39
N LYS A 137 -3.12 6.22 -10.11
CA LYS A 137 -3.99 5.04 -10.20
C LYS A 137 -5.15 5.12 -9.20
N LEU A 138 -4.91 5.60 -7.99
CA LEU A 138 -5.95 5.83 -6.98
C LEU A 138 -6.96 6.88 -7.46
N CYS A 139 -6.51 8.05 -7.90
CA CYS A 139 -7.39 9.10 -8.42
C CYS A 139 -8.26 8.61 -9.58
N ASN A 140 -7.67 7.88 -10.53
CA ASN A 140 -8.41 7.31 -11.66
C ASN A 140 -9.43 6.25 -11.21
N SER A 141 -9.10 5.44 -10.20
CA SER A 141 -10.02 4.44 -9.64
C SER A 141 -11.21 5.11 -8.97
N ILE A 142 -10.96 6.12 -8.12
CA ILE A 142 -11.99 6.92 -7.45
C ILE A 142 -12.90 7.59 -8.48
N GLU A 143 -12.33 8.25 -9.50
CA GLU A 143 -13.10 8.90 -10.56
C GLU A 143 -14.03 7.90 -11.27
N ARG A 144 -13.50 6.72 -11.63
CA ARG A 144 -14.27 5.66 -12.30
C ARG A 144 -15.38 5.12 -11.42
N THR A 145 -15.12 4.87 -10.14
CA THR A 145 -16.12 4.40 -9.18
C THR A 145 -17.21 5.44 -9.01
N HIS A 146 -16.85 6.71 -8.78
CA HIS A 146 -17.80 7.80 -8.66
C HIS A 146 -18.68 7.93 -9.91
N ARG A 147 -18.10 7.87 -11.11
CA ARG A 147 -18.84 7.94 -12.38
C ARG A 147 -19.84 6.79 -12.52
N LYS A 148 -19.45 5.57 -12.17
CA LYS A 148 -20.35 4.40 -12.16
C LYS A 148 -21.50 4.60 -11.18
N SER A 149 -21.22 5.06 -9.96
CA SER A 149 -22.23 5.32 -8.94
C SER A 149 -23.25 6.38 -9.38
N VAL A 150 -22.79 7.49 -9.97
CA VAL A 150 -23.67 8.53 -10.53
C VAL A 150 -24.52 7.97 -11.68
N HIS A 151 -23.93 7.18 -12.57
CA HIS A 151 -24.66 6.56 -13.68
C HIS A 151 -25.75 5.59 -13.18
N MET A 152 -25.43 4.76 -12.18
CA MET A 152 -26.38 3.84 -11.57
C MET A 152 -27.53 4.58 -10.88
N ALA A 153 -27.23 5.61 -10.10
CA ALA A 153 -28.22 6.44 -9.43
C ALA A 153 -29.16 7.12 -10.44
N ASN A 154 -28.61 7.71 -11.50
CA ASN A 154 -29.41 8.34 -12.55
C ASN A 154 -30.25 7.34 -13.35
N THR A 155 -29.74 6.14 -13.59
CA THR A 155 -30.49 5.06 -14.25
C THR A 155 -31.67 4.62 -13.39
N TRP A 156 -31.47 4.49 -12.07
CA TRP A 156 -32.54 4.19 -11.13
C TRP A 156 -33.59 5.31 -11.07
N LEU A 157 -33.17 6.58 -10.95
CA LEU A 157 -34.09 7.73 -10.95
C LEU A 157 -34.91 7.83 -12.25
N LYS A 158 -34.32 7.46 -13.39
CA LYS A 158 -35.04 7.39 -14.66
C LYS A 158 -36.11 6.31 -14.66
N LYS A 159 -35.83 5.13 -14.08
CA LYS A 159 -36.83 4.04 -13.93
C LYS A 159 -37.99 4.47 -13.04
N GLU A 160 -37.69 5.18 -11.95
CA GLU A 160 -38.67 5.73 -11.00
C GLU A 160 -39.37 7.01 -11.48
N LYS A 161 -39.14 7.45 -12.73
CA LYS A 161 -39.71 8.66 -13.32
C LYS A 161 -39.51 9.92 -12.45
N ARG A 162 -38.40 10.02 -11.73
CA ARG A 162 -38.02 11.23 -10.99
C ARG A 162 -37.41 12.23 -11.97
N GLU A 163 -37.62 13.53 -11.75
CA GLU A 163 -37.05 14.59 -12.61
C GLU A 163 -35.60 14.94 -12.25
N THR A 164 -35.19 14.75 -10.99
CA THR A 164 -33.84 15.08 -10.51
C THR A 164 -32.77 14.18 -11.09
N ARG A 165 -31.57 14.72 -11.38
CA ARG A 165 -30.39 13.97 -11.82
C ARG A 165 -29.16 14.41 -11.04
N TYR A 166 -28.30 13.45 -10.70
CA TYR A 166 -26.99 13.72 -10.13
C TYR A 166 -25.99 14.04 -11.24
N MET A 167 -25.18 15.07 -11.03
CA MET A 167 -23.99 15.34 -11.84
C MET A 167 -22.76 14.94 -11.04
N SER A 168 -21.73 14.39 -11.71
CA SER A 168 -20.46 14.25 -11.02
C SER A 168 -19.79 15.61 -10.88
N PHE A 169 -19.01 15.79 -9.81
CA PHE A 169 -18.17 16.98 -9.63
C PHE A 169 -17.24 17.21 -10.83
N TRP A 170 -16.75 16.13 -11.47
CA TRP A 170 -15.89 16.24 -12.63
C TRP A 170 -16.63 16.70 -13.89
N ASP A 171 -17.93 16.40 -14.00
CA ASP A 171 -18.77 16.87 -15.12
C ASP A 171 -19.04 18.38 -15.03
N THR A 172 -19.15 18.94 -13.82
CA THR A 172 -19.38 20.38 -13.64
C THR A 172 -18.13 21.22 -13.92
N VAL A 173 -16.93 20.64 -13.80
CA VAL A 173 -15.66 21.31 -14.14
C VAL A 173 -15.35 21.22 -15.64
N ARG A 174 -15.84 20.19 -16.35
CA ARG A 174 -15.55 19.94 -17.78
C ARG A 174 -16.51 20.63 -18.78
N VAL A 175 -17.50 21.36 -18.31
CA VAL A 175 -18.45 22.05 -19.20
C VAL A 175 -17.87 23.33 -19.77
N SER A 176 -18.25 23.67 -21.01
CA SER A 176 -17.92 24.98 -21.58
C SER A 176 -18.48 26.12 -20.71
N PRO A 177 -17.87 27.31 -20.70
CA PRO A 177 -18.33 28.42 -19.85
C PRO A 177 -19.84 28.71 -20.00
N LYS A 178 -20.36 28.63 -21.24
CA LYS A 178 -21.78 28.82 -21.54
C LYS A 178 -22.69 27.75 -20.88
N ALA A 179 -22.26 26.49 -20.85
CA ALA A 179 -23.01 25.41 -20.23
C ALA A 179 -22.94 25.50 -18.70
N HIS A 180 -21.79 25.89 -18.16
CA HIS A 180 -21.61 26.13 -16.73
C HIS A 180 -22.53 27.25 -16.21
N ASP A 181 -22.66 28.37 -16.94
CA ASP A 181 -23.54 29.47 -16.54
C ASP A 181 -25.03 29.07 -16.57
N LYS A 182 -25.44 28.25 -17.55
CA LYS A 182 -26.78 27.67 -17.58
C LYS A 182 -27.04 26.76 -16.38
N ILE A 183 -26.10 25.87 -16.05
CA ILE A 183 -26.19 24.98 -14.89
C ILE A 183 -26.29 25.78 -13.58
N LYS A 184 -25.43 26.79 -13.39
CA LYS A 184 -25.50 27.70 -12.22
C LYS A 184 -26.84 28.41 -12.11
N THR A 185 -27.42 28.83 -13.23
CA THR A 185 -28.71 29.53 -13.26
C THR A 185 -29.86 28.60 -12.86
N ILE A 186 -29.83 27.34 -13.29
CA ILE A 186 -30.81 26.32 -12.90
C ILE A 186 -30.70 26.01 -11.40
N ILE A 187 -29.48 25.76 -10.89
CA ILE A 187 -29.24 25.50 -9.46
C ILE A 187 -29.69 26.67 -8.58
N LYS A 188 -29.50 27.93 -9.03
CA LYS A 188 -29.97 29.11 -8.29
C LYS A 188 -31.49 29.27 -8.30
N ARG A 189 -32.18 28.82 -9.36
CA ARG A 189 -33.64 28.88 -9.47
C ARG A 189 -34.33 27.80 -8.63
N GLU A 190 -33.66 26.68 -8.37
CA GLU A 190 -34.24 25.52 -7.65
C GLU A 190 -33.98 25.50 -6.13
N LYS A 191 -33.40 26.55 -5.52
CA LYS A 191 -33.35 26.67 -4.05
C LYS A 191 -34.58 27.37 -3.49
N PRO A 192 -35.55 26.64 -2.91
CA PRO A 192 -36.28 27.08 -1.73
C PRO A 192 -35.79 26.26 -0.54
N PHE A 193 -34.55 26.46 -0.09
CA PHE A 193 -34.19 26.04 1.26
C PHE A 193 -34.60 27.18 2.18
N GLN A 194 -35.88 27.20 2.56
CA GLN A 194 -36.32 27.97 3.71
C GLN A 194 -35.50 27.49 4.91
N ARG A 195 -34.61 28.36 5.40
CA ARG A 195 -34.20 28.28 6.80
C ARG A 195 -35.42 28.70 7.58
N GLU A 196 -36.23 27.74 8.02
CA GLU A 196 -37.14 27.99 9.12
C GLU A 196 -36.28 28.48 10.29
N LYS A 197 -36.49 29.74 10.64
CA LYS A 197 -35.94 30.33 11.86
C LYS A 197 -36.62 29.64 13.04
N ILE A 198 -35.79 29.28 14.03
CA ILE A 198 -36.19 28.93 15.39
C ILE A 198 -37.08 30.04 15.96
#